data_AF-A0A7V2TTF6-F1
#
_entry.id   AF-A0A7V2TTF6-F1
#
_cell.length_a   1.000
_cell.length_b   1.000
_cell.length_c   1.000
_cell.angle_alpha   90.00
_cell.angle_beta   90.00
_cell.angle_gamma   90.00
#
_symmetry.space_group_name_H-M   'P 1'
#
loop_
_entity.id
_entity.type
_entity.pdbx_description
1 polymer ?
#
loop_
_entity_poly.entity_id
_entity_poly.type
_entity_poly.pdbx_seq_one_letter_code
_entity_poly.pdbx_strand_id
1 'polypeptide(L)' 'MLRRDAAALVVIDIQEVLLPKDPEVVERYLSHCALMIRAARTLGLPVLVTEQNPERLGGTHPKI' A
#
# COMPACT_ATOMS: atom_id res chain seq x y z
N MET A 1 -7.53 -20.70 -5.30
CA MET A 1 -6.07 -20.43 -5.31
C MET A 1 -5.82 -19.23 -6.21
N LEU A 2 -4.92 -18.31 -5.85
CA LEU A 2 -4.58 -17.16 -6.71
C LEU A 2 -3.75 -17.62 -7.91
N ARG A 3 -4.04 -17.10 -9.10
CA ARG A 3 -3.25 -17.35 -10.32
C ARG A 3 -2.46 -16.11 -10.69
N ARG A 4 -1.18 -16.27 -10.97
CA ARG A 4 -0.26 -15.16 -11.27
C ARG A 4 -0.70 -14.33 -12.48
N ASP A 5 -1.25 -14.98 -13.49
CA ASP A 5 -1.74 -14.37 -14.74
C ASP A 5 -3.13 -13.71 -14.59
N ALA A 6 -3.78 -13.86 -13.44
CA ALA A 6 -5.12 -13.33 -13.16
C ALA A 6 -5.21 -12.68 -11.78
N ALA A 7 -4.11 -12.09 -11.30
CA ALA A 7 -4.04 -11.40 -10.01
C ALA A 7 -3.23 -10.11 -10.13
N ALA A 8 -3.58 -9.12 -9.30
CA ALA A 8 -2.86 -7.87 -9.11
C ALA A 8 -2.92 -7.48 -7.63
N LEU A 9 -1.93 -6.72 -7.17
CA LEU A 9 -1.97 -6.04 -5.88
C LEU A 9 -2.51 -4.62 -6.10
N VAL A 10 -3.53 -4.23 -5.35
CA VAL A 10 -4.05 -2.86 -5.33
C VAL A 10 -3.75 -2.26 -3.96
N VAL A 11 -2.96 -1.19 -3.94
CA VAL A 11 -2.60 -0.42 -2.74
C VAL A 11 -3.53 0.78 -2.69
N ILE A 12 -4.40 0.81 -1.68
CA ILE A 12 -5.50 1.75 -1.62
C ILE A 12 -5.18 2.83 -0.57
N ASP A 13 -4.99 4.06 -1.04
CA ASP A 13 -5.08 5.30 -0.27
C ASP A 13 -4.26 5.30 1.03
N ILE A 14 -3.04 4.75 0.98
CA ILE A 14 -2.12 4.76 2.13
C ILE A 14 -1.49 6.16 2.22
N GLN A 15 -2.22 7.11 2.78
CA GLN A 15 -1.85 8.52 2.94
C GLN A 15 -1.75 8.87 4.42
N GLU A 16 -0.82 9.75 4.82
CA GLU A 16 -0.54 10.10 6.23
C GLU A 16 -1.82 10.42 7.03
N VAL A 17 -2.72 11.22 6.44
CA VAL A 17 -3.95 11.71 7.09
C VAL A 17 -4.97 10.59 7.35
N LEU A 18 -4.89 9.48 6.63
CA LEU A 18 -5.82 8.35 6.73
C LEU A 18 -5.30 7.23 7.64
N LEU A 19 -4.07 7.33 8.12
CA LEU A 19 -3.46 6.31 8.97
C LEU A 19 -4.10 6.26 10.37
N PRO A 20 -4.02 5.09 11.05
CA PRO A 20 -4.35 4.99 12.47
C PRO A 20 -3.56 6.02 13.30
N LYS A 21 -4.09 6.39 14.47
CA LYS A 21 -3.41 7.36 15.35
C LYS A 21 -2.34 6.74 16.25
N ASP A 22 -2.40 5.42 16.43
CA ASP A 22 -1.43 4.69 17.25
C ASP A 22 -0.13 4.44 16.47
N PRO A 23 1.02 4.99 16.93
CA PRO A 23 2.28 4.88 16.18
C PRO A 23 2.78 3.45 15.97
N GLU A 24 2.56 2.54 16.93
CA GLU A 24 3.01 1.16 16.82
C GLU A 24 2.16 0.41 15.78
N VAL A 25 0.86 0.67 15.77
CA VAL A 25 -0.06 0.13 14.76
C VAL A 25 0.31 0.65 13.37
N VAL A 26 0.62 1.94 13.24
CA VAL A 26 1.04 2.55 11.97
C VAL A 26 2.32 1.90 11.44
N GLU A 27 3.34 1.77 12.28
CA GLU A 27 4.62 1.20 11.86
C GLU A 27 4.47 -0.25 11.38
N ARG A 28 3.70 -1.06 12.13
CA ARG A 28 3.43 -2.44 11.75
C ARG A 28 2.58 -2.52 10.47
N TYR A 29 1.61 -1.64 10.30
CA TYR A 29 0.79 -1.59 9.08
C TYR A 29 1.63 -1.25 7.85
N LEU A 30 2.42 -0.18 7.91
CA LEU A 30 3.25 0.29 6.80
C LEU A 30 4.32 -0.74 6.42
N SER A 31 4.98 -1.36 7.41
CA SER A 31 5.99 -2.39 7.15
C SER A 31 5.41 -3.63 6.45
N HIS A 32 4.19 -4.05 6.82
CA HIS A 32 3.49 -5.14 6.14
C HIS A 32 3.05 -4.76 4.72
N CYS A 33 2.54 -3.55 4.51
CA CYS A 33 2.18 -3.07 3.18
C CYS A 33 3.41 -3.03 2.25
N ALA A 34 4.53 -2.47 2.73
CA ALA A 34 5.79 -2.47 2.00
C ALA A 34 6.30 -3.88 1.69
N LEU A 35 6.15 -4.83 2.63
CA LEU A 35 6.48 -6.24 2.39
C LEU A 35 5.62 -6.85 1.28
N MET A 36 4.31 -6.58 1.28
CA MET A 36 3.40 -7.11 0.28
C MET A 36 3.66 -6.54 -1.12
N ILE A 37 3.99 -5.24 -1.21
CA ILE A 37 4.39 -4.59 -2.46
C ILE A 37 5.68 -5.19 -3.01
N ARG A 38 6.69 -5.39 -2.14
CA ARG A 38 7.94 -6.07 -2.54
C ARG A 38 7.65 -7.48 -3.02
N ALA A 39 6.83 -8.25 -2.30
CA ALA A 39 6.46 -9.61 -2.69
C ALA A 39 5.74 -9.64 -4.05
N ALA A 40 4.77 -8.74 -4.28
CA ALA A 40 4.06 -8.64 -5.55
C ALA A 40 5.03 -8.32 -6.70
N ARG A 41 5.96 -7.37 -6.51
CA ARG A 41 7.01 -7.06 -7.49
C ARG A 41 7.92 -8.27 -7.75
N THR A 42 8.37 -8.97 -6.71
CA THR A 42 9.21 -10.17 -6.85
C THR A 42 8.48 -11.29 -7.62
N LEU A 43 7.18 -11.45 -7.40
CA LEU A 43 6.35 -12.42 -8.12
C LEU A 43 5.98 -11.95 -9.53
N GLY A 44 6.33 -10.73 -9.92
CA GLY A 44 5.95 -10.11 -11.20
C GLY A 44 4.44 -9.92 -11.35
N LEU A 45 3.75 -9.62 -10.25
CA LEU A 45 2.34 -9.23 -10.27
C LEU A 45 2.23 -7.72 -10.56
N PRO A 46 1.20 -7.28 -11.31
CA PRO A 46 0.87 -5.87 -11.41
C PRO A 46 0.60 -5.27 -10.02
N VAL A 47 1.10 -4.06 -9.79
CA VAL A 47 0.82 -3.26 -8.59
C VAL A 47 0.18 -1.96 -9.03
N LEU A 48 -1.05 -1.70 -8.57
CA LEU A 48 -1.77 -0.45 -8.77
C LEU A 48 -1.81 0.32 -7.45
N VAL A 49 -1.67 1.64 -7.51
CA VAL A 49 -1.73 2.52 -6.34
C VAL A 49 -2.81 3.57 -6.60
N THR A 50 -3.66 3.82 -5.60
CA THR A 50 -4.65 4.90 -5.63
C THR A 50 -4.36 5.90 -4.52
N GLU A 51 -4.77 7.15 -4.75
CA GLU A 51 -4.73 8.21 -3.76
C GLU A 51 -6.10 8.87 -3.71
N GLN A 52 -6.63 9.02 -2.50
CA GLN A 52 -7.89 9.72 -2.27
C GLN A 52 -7.60 11.21 -2.14
N ASN A 53 -8.10 12.00 -3.08
CA ASN A 53 -8.03 13.48 -3.04
C ASN A 53 -6.66 14.03 -2.55
N PRO A 54 -5.56 13.74 -3.27
CA PRO A 54 -4.21 14.05 -2.80
C PRO A 54 -3.97 15.55 -2.57
N GLU A 55 -4.73 16.42 -3.26
CA GLU A 55 -4.71 17.87 -3.02
C GLU A 55 -5.09 18.27 -1.59
N ARG A 56 -5.96 17.47 -0.94
CA ARG A 56 -6.44 17.73 0.42
C ARG A 56 -5.85 16.80 1.48
N LEU A 57 -5.52 15.56 1.11
CA LEU A 57 -5.11 14.50 2.05
C LEU A 57 -3.60 14.20 1.99
N GLY A 58 -2.86 14.83 1.08
CA GLY A 58 -1.46 14.51 0.81
C GLY A 58 -1.31 13.28 -0.07
N GLY A 59 -0.10 13.03 -0.56
CA GLY A 59 0.20 11.86 -1.38
C GLY A 59 0.38 10.58 -0.55
N THR A 60 0.69 9.49 -1.26
CA THR A 60 1.05 8.19 -0.69
C THR A 60 2.17 8.36 0.35
N HIS A 61 2.05 7.65 1.47
CA HIS A 61 2.98 7.72 2.59
C HIS A 61 4.40 7.33 2.15
N PRO A 62 5.47 8.08 2.51
CA PRO A 62 6.83 7.88 2.00
C PRO A 62 7.48 6.50 2.25
N LYS A 63 6.91 5.69 3.14
CA LYS A 63 7.36 4.30 3.43
C LYS A 63 6.83 3.26 2.43
N ILE A 64 5.95 3.65 1.52
CA ILE A 64 5.29 2.79 0.52
C ILE A 64 5.88 3.09 -0.85
#